data_AF-A0A067C091-F1
#
_entry.id   AF-A0A067C091-F1
#
_cell.length_a   1.000
_cell.length_b   1.000
_cell.length_c   1.000
_cell.angle_alpha   90.00
_cell.angle_beta   90.00
_cell.angle_gamma   90.00
#
_symmetry.space_group_name_H-M   'P 1'
#
loop_
_entity.id
_entity.type
_entity.pdbx_description
1 polymer ?
#
loop_
_entity_poly.entity_id
_entity_poly.type
_entity_poly.pdbx_seq_one_letter_code
_entity_poly.pdbx_strand_id
1 'polypeptide(L)'
;MVTVVVPPAAAKVTLAYAGAFLFNILIQVVGKVRSIRAFKALKAATSTKERYNRYTSDVLIAADRSVGNFVEWQGVFLSLFWANALVTGNEIELGYVYVAIRLLYPILAHAGGVTQAGPRPLIFLATVPGYYVLARYAYLLYQALYPLPCCHV
;
A
#
# COMPACT_ATOMS: atom_id res chain seq x y z
N MET A 1 3.96 -33.51 14.64
CA MET A 1 3.28 -32.21 14.76
C MET A 1 4.36 -31.14 14.68
N VAL A 2 4.44 -30.36 13.60
CA VAL A 2 5.45 -29.29 13.48
C VAL A 2 4.87 -28.06 14.19
N THR A 3 5.47 -27.66 15.30
CA THR A 3 5.13 -26.42 16.00
C THR A 3 5.75 -25.26 15.22
N VAL A 4 4.94 -24.56 14.42
CA VAL A 4 5.35 -23.29 13.80
C VAL A 4 5.32 -22.22 14.89
N VAL A 5 6.49 -21.79 15.35
CA VAL A 5 6.62 -20.66 16.25
C VAL A 5 6.45 -19.39 15.41
N VAL A 6 5.32 -18.70 15.57
CA VAL A 6 5.07 -17.42 14.89
C VAL A 6 5.95 -16.34 15.53
N PRO A 7 6.85 -15.68 14.79
CA PRO A 7 7.67 -14.61 15.36
C PRO A 7 6.78 -13.44 15.84
N PRO A 8 6.84 -13.04 17.12
CA PRO A 8 5.97 -11.98 17.63
C PRO A 8 6.15 -10.64 16.90
N ALA A 9 7.38 -10.33 16.47
CA ALA A 9 7.65 -9.14 15.67
C ALA A 9 6.89 -9.16 14.33
N ALA A 10 6.85 -10.31 13.67
CA ALA A 10 6.15 -10.47 12.40
C ALA A 10 4.63 -10.34 12.54
N ALA A 11 4.08 -10.87 13.63
CA ALA A 11 2.67 -10.71 13.96
C ALA A 11 2.30 -9.23 14.17
N LYS A 12 3.13 -8.46 14.88
CA LYS A 12 2.88 -7.02 15.12
C LYS A 12 2.88 -6.20 13.83
N VAL A 13 3.83 -6.46 12.92
CA VAL A 13 3.84 -5.83 11.58
C VAL A 13 2.56 -6.16 10.81
N THR A 14 2.11 -7.42 10.87
CA THR A 14 0.89 -7.86 10.17
C THR A 14 -0.36 -7.16 10.72
N LEU A 15 -0.45 -6.98 12.04
CA LEU A 15 -1.52 -6.20 12.66
C LEU A 15 -1.47 -4.72 12.24
N ALA A 16 -0.28 -4.12 12.20
CA ALA A 16 -0.11 -2.75 11.72
C ALA A 16 -0.49 -2.63 10.23
N TYR A 17 -0.17 -3.63 9.41
CA TYR A 17 -0.55 -3.71 8.00
C TYR A 17 -2.07 -3.81 7.83
N ALA A 18 -2.76 -4.62 8.64
CA ALA A 18 -4.22 -4.67 8.67
C ALA A 18 -4.82 -3.32 9.06
N GLY A 19 -4.24 -2.63 10.04
CA GLY A 19 -4.61 -1.26 10.39
C GLY A 19 -4.46 -0.28 9.21
N ALA A 20 -3.37 -0.38 8.46
CA ALA A 20 -3.17 0.45 7.26
C ALA A 20 -4.17 0.16 6.14
N PHE A 21 -4.61 -1.10 5.99
CA PHE A 21 -5.69 -1.44 5.07
C PHE A 21 -7.00 -0.76 5.47
N LEU A 22 -7.39 -0.87 6.75
CA LEU A 22 -8.61 -0.22 7.26
C LEU A 22 -8.56 1.31 7.11
N PHE A 23 -7.39 1.90 7.31
CA PHE A 23 -7.16 3.32 7.03
C PHE A 23 -7.40 3.68 5.55
N ASN A 24 -6.89 2.87 4.62
CA ASN A 24 -7.12 3.09 3.19
C ASN A 24 -8.62 2.97 2.82
N ILE A 25 -9.34 2.01 3.41
CA ILE A 25 -10.79 1.88 3.25
C ILE A 25 -11.51 3.13 3.79
N LEU A 26 -11.12 3.64 4.96
CA LEU A 26 -11.68 4.87 5.53
C LEU A 26 -11.48 6.06 4.59
N ILE A 27 -10.26 6.25 4.07
CA ILE A 27 -9.95 7.30 3.09
C ILE A 27 -10.82 7.15 1.83
N GLN A 28 -11.00 5.93 1.33
CA GLN A 28 -11.84 5.69 0.16
C GLN A 28 -13.30 6.10 0.40
N VAL A 29 -13.85 5.72 1.56
CA VAL A 29 -15.22 6.09 1.96
C VAL A 29 -15.35 7.61 2.08
N VAL A 30 -14.40 8.27 2.74
CA VAL A 30 -14.38 9.74 2.89
C VAL A 30 -14.30 10.42 1.52
N GLY A 31 -13.42 9.95 0.64
CA GLY A 31 -13.28 10.45 -0.72
C GLY A 31 -14.58 10.34 -1.52
N LYS A 32 -15.26 9.18 -1.44
CA LYS A 32 -16.56 8.93 -2.07
C LYS A 32 -17.67 9.84 -1.53
N VAL A 33 -17.71 10.05 -0.21
CA VAL A 33 -18.71 10.96 0.39
C VAL A 33 -18.45 12.40 -0.05
N ARG A 34 -17.19 12.85 -0.06
CA ARG A 34 -16.80 14.19 -0.50
C ARG A 34 -17.14 14.44 -1.97
N SER A 35 -16.82 13.49 -2.86
CA SER A 35 -17.09 13.61 -4.29
C SER A 35 -18.59 13.66 -4.60
N ILE A 36 -19.40 12.84 -3.93
CA ILE A 36 -20.87 12.86 -4.08
C ILE A 36 -21.46 14.18 -3.57
N ARG A 37 -20.99 14.68 -2.42
CA ARG A 37 -21.45 15.98 -1.88
C ARG A 37 -21.11 17.13 -2.83
N ALA A 38 -19.88 17.17 -3.35
CA ALA A 38 -19.46 18.18 -4.31
C ALA A 38 -20.32 18.14 -5.58
N PHE A 39 -20.60 16.93 -6.11
CA PHE A 39 -21.48 16.79 -7.26
C PHE A 39 -22.91 17.26 -6.98
N LYS A 40 -23.49 16.89 -5.83
CA LYS A 40 -24.84 17.34 -5.46
C LYS A 40 -24.93 18.87 -5.37
N ALA A 41 -23.92 19.52 -4.79
CA ALA A 41 -23.84 20.98 -4.72
C ALA A 41 -23.73 21.60 -6.12
N LEU A 42 -22.87 21.07 -6.99
CA LEU A 42 -22.71 21.55 -8.36
C LEU A 42 -24.00 21.37 -9.17
N LYS A 43 -24.68 20.24 -9.02
CA LYS A 43 -25.96 19.96 -9.69
C LYS A 43 -27.06 20.91 -9.26
N ALA A 44 -27.14 21.23 -7.98
CA ALA A 44 -28.08 22.24 -7.46
C ALA A 44 -27.77 23.64 -8.01
N ALA A 45 -26.49 23.99 -8.16
CA ALA A 45 -26.08 25.31 -8.65
C ALA A 45 -26.25 25.50 -10.16
N THR A 46 -25.99 24.47 -10.97
CA THR A 46 -25.97 24.57 -12.44
C THR A 46 -27.20 24.01 -13.13
N SER A 47 -28.17 23.45 -12.39
CA SER A 47 -29.36 22.76 -12.95
C SER A 47 -29.02 21.69 -14.00
N THR A 48 -27.81 21.14 -13.96
CA THR A 48 -27.37 20.14 -14.93
C THR A 48 -28.18 18.85 -14.79
N LYS A 49 -28.57 18.27 -15.95
CA LYS A 49 -29.22 16.96 -16.01
C LYS A 49 -28.23 15.80 -15.96
N GLU A 50 -26.93 16.10 -15.94
CA GLU A 50 -25.89 15.07 -15.92
C GLU A 50 -26.02 14.15 -14.70
N ARG A 51 -25.61 12.91 -14.90
CA ARG A 51 -25.53 11.89 -13.86
C ARG A 51 -24.16 11.95 -13.20
N TYR A 52 -24.08 11.55 -11.95
CA TYR A 52 -22.80 11.48 -11.25
C TYR A 52 -21.87 10.50 -11.97
N ASN A 53 -20.74 11.02 -12.47
CA ASN A 53 -19.69 10.20 -13.05
C ASN A 53 -18.54 10.09 -12.04
N ARG A 54 -18.26 8.88 -11.58
CA ARG A 54 -17.17 8.63 -10.62
C ARG A 54 -15.79 8.95 -11.18
N TYR A 55 -15.62 8.79 -12.49
CA TYR A 55 -14.33 8.96 -13.18
C TYR A 55 -14.02 10.42 -13.52
N THR A 56 -14.96 11.34 -13.26
CA THR A 56 -14.73 12.77 -13.47
C THR A 56 -14.18 13.49 -12.22
N SER A 57 -13.98 12.77 -11.10
CA SER A 57 -13.55 13.35 -9.83
C SER A 57 -12.15 12.87 -9.44
N ASP A 58 -11.18 13.79 -9.44
CA ASP A 58 -9.80 13.51 -8.96
C ASP A 58 -9.80 12.96 -7.53
N VAL A 59 -10.68 13.47 -6.66
CA VAL A 59 -10.82 12.99 -5.27
C VAL A 59 -11.22 11.53 -5.22
N LEU A 60 -12.18 11.11 -6.07
CA LEU A 60 -12.61 9.71 -6.07
C LEU A 60 -11.59 8.80 -6.74
N ILE A 61 -10.90 9.26 -7.78
CA ILE A 61 -9.80 8.53 -8.41
C ILE A 61 -8.66 8.30 -7.41
N ALA A 62 -8.25 9.33 -6.67
CA ALA A 62 -7.23 9.19 -5.63
C ALA A 62 -7.64 8.18 -4.55
N ALA A 63 -8.90 8.25 -4.09
CA ALA A 63 -9.48 7.32 -3.13
C ALA A 63 -9.47 5.85 -3.64
N ASP A 64 -9.94 5.63 -4.88
CA ASP A 64 -10.00 4.29 -5.47
C ASP A 64 -8.60 3.72 -5.74
N ARG A 65 -7.67 4.56 -6.23
CA ARG A 65 -6.28 4.13 -6.46
C ARG A 65 -5.54 3.83 -5.17
N SER A 66 -5.89 4.48 -4.06
CA SER A 66 -5.29 4.18 -2.75
C SER A 66 -5.56 2.73 -2.32
N VAL A 67 -6.82 2.30 -2.36
CA VAL A 67 -7.20 0.93 -2.03
C VAL A 67 -6.74 -0.06 -3.10
N GLY A 68 -6.91 0.28 -4.37
CA GLY A 68 -6.46 -0.56 -5.48
C GLY A 68 -4.96 -0.85 -5.41
N ASN A 69 -4.13 0.17 -5.22
CA ASN A 69 -2.69 0.01 -5.08
C ASN A 69 -2.32 -0.81 -3.84
N PHE A 70 -3.04 -0.64 -2.72
CA PHE A 70 -2.80 -1.46 -1.53
C PHE A 70 -3.03 -2.96 -1.83
N VAL A 71 -4.15 -3.30 -2.45
CA VAL A 71 -4.53 -4.69 -2.76
C VAL A 71 -3.63 -5.30 -3.83
N GLU A 72 -3.30 -4.55 -4.89
CA GLU A 72 -2.39 -4.99 -5.97
C GLU A 72 -1.06 -5.51 -5.41
N TRP A 73 -0.50 -4.83 -4.41
CA TRP A 73 0.80 -5.16 -3.85
C TRP A 73 0.74 -6.05 -2.60
N GLN A 74 -0.46 -6.31 -2.07
CA GLN A 74 -0.66 -7.11 -0.87
C GLN A 74 -0.07 -8.52 -1.02
N GLY A 75 -0.37 -9.19 -2.15
CA GLY A 75 0.12 -10.54 -2.39
C GLY A 75 1.65 -10.61 -2.39
N VAL A 76 2.30 -9.64 -3.04
CA VAL A 76 3.77 -9.58 -3.11
C VAL A 76 4.36 -9.30 -1.73
N PHE A 77 3.86 -8.29 -1.02
CA PHE A 77 4.39 -7.92 0.28
C PHE A 77 4.21 -9.03 1.32
N LEU A 78 2.99 -9.53 1.52
CA LEU A 78 2.72 -10.53 2.55
C LEU A 78 3.48 -11.83 2.29
N SER A 79 3.61 -12.24 1.02
CA SER A 79 4.38 -13.44 0.67
C SER A 79 5.86 -13.27 0.98
N LEU A 80 6.48 -12.17 0.52
CA LEU A 80 7.90 -11.91 0.77
C LEU A 80 8.19 -11.68 2.26
N PHE A 81 7.33 -10.93 2.94
CA PHE A 81 7.47 -10.62 4.35
C PHE A 81 7.42 -11.88 5.21
N TRP A 82 6.39 -12.71 5.05
CA TRP A 82 6.25 -13.94 5.84
C TRP A 82 7.27 -14.99 5.47
N ALA A 83 7.61 -15.14 4.18
CA ALA A 83 8.70 -16.01 3.78
C ALA A 83 10.01 -15.57 4.45
N ASN A 84 10.35 -14.27 4.42
CA ASN A 84 11.54 -13.75 5.07
C ASN A 84 11.50 -13.97 6.59
N ALA A 85 10.39 -13.66 7.25
CA ALA A 85 10.23 -13.83 8.69
C ALA A 85 10.40 -15.30 9.15
N LEU A 86 9.97 -16.26 8.33
CA LEU A 86 10.04 -17.69 8.67
C LEU A 86 11.36 -18.35 8.24
N VAL A 87 11.98 -17.90 7.15
CA VAL A 87 13.20 -18.50 6.60
C VAL A 87 14.45 -17.86 7.16
N THR A 88 14.49 -16.53 7.25
CA THR A 88 15.69 -15.78 7.65
C THR A 88 15.56 -15.17 9.03
N GLY A 89 14.34 -14.71 9.40
CA GLY A 89 14.10 -13.94 10.62
C GLY A 89 14.75 -12.55 10.63
N ASN A 90 15.43 -12.15 9.54
CA ASN A 90 16.22 -10.92 9.48
C ASN A 90 15.37 -9.72 9.07
N GLU A 91 15.69 -8.55 9.64
CA GLU A 91 15.13 -7.25 9.24
C GLU A 91 13.59 -7.19 9.21
N ILE A 92 12.90 -7.93 10.08
CA ILE A 92 11.42 -7.92 10.19
C ILE A 92 10.87 -6.50 10.36
N GLU A 93 11.61 -5.63 11.05
CA GLU A 93 11.22 -4.24 11.31
C GLU A 93 11.08 -3.38 10.04
N LEU A 94 11.71 -3.75 8.90
CA LEU A 94 11.45 -3.11 7.60
C LEU A 94 9.98 -3.21 7.17
N GLY A 95 9.24 -4.15 7.74
CA GLY A 95 7.80 -4.27 7.54
C GLY A 95 7.06 -3.02 7.99
N TYR A 96 7.48 -2.36 9.08
CA TYR A 96 6.88 -1.10 9.51
C TYR A 96 7.15 0.05 8.56
N VAL A 97 8.32 0.06 7.89
CA VAL A 97 8.60 1.02 6.83
C VAL A 97 7.58 0.86 5.71
N TYR A 98 7.33 -0.37 5.27
CA TYR A 98 6.30 -0.67 4.27
C TYR A 98 4.90 -0.23 4.72
N VAL A 99 4.54 -0.49 5.97
CA VAL A 99 3.25 -0.05 6.55
C VAL A 99 3.14 1.47 6.55
N ALA A 100 4.18 2.20 6.97
CA ALA A 100 4.20 3.66 6.98
C ALA A 100 4.02 4.23 5.57
N ILE A 101 4.67 3.64 4.58
CA ILE A 101 4.50 3.98 3.16
C ILE A 101 3.06 3.76 2.68
N ARG A 102 2.40 2.68 3.14
CA ARG A 102 1.01 2.37 2.81
C ARG A 102 0.00 3.33 3.46
N LEU A 103 0.37 3.95 4.58
CA LEU A 103 -0.38 5.05 5.18
C LEU A 103 -0.10 6.38 4.47
N LEU A 104 1.12 6.61 4.02
CA LEU A 104 1.52 7.82 3.31
C LEU A 104 0.92 7.91 1.91
N TYR A 105 0.82 6.79 1.19
CA TYR A 105 0.30 6.74 -0.19
C TYR A 105 -1.05 7.45 -0.38
N PRO A 106 -2.13 7.12 0.37
CA PRO A 106 -3.41 7.81 0.22
C PRO A 106 -3.32 9.32 0.51
N ILE A 107 -2.48 9.73 1.45
CA ILE A 107 -2.28 11.16 1.77
C ILE A 107 -1.69 11.87 0.55
N LEU A 108 -0.63 11.31 -0.04
CA LEU A 108 0.00 11.86 -1.23
C LEU A 108 -0.92 11.81 -2.46
N ALA A 109 -1.68 10.72 -2.63
CA ALA A 109 -2.65 10.58 -3.71
C ALA A 109 -3.68 11.73 -3.66
N HIS A 110 -4.24 12.01 -2.49
CA HIS A 110 -5.18 13.11 -2.28
C HIS A 110 -4.54 14.51 -2.34
N ALA A 111 -3.23 14.63 -2.09
CA ALA A 111 -2.47 15.86 -2.25
C ALA A 111 -2.08 16.17 -3.72
N GLY A 112 -2.65 15.45 -4.69
CA GLY A 112 -2.37 15.64 -6.12
C GLY A 112 -1.32 14.67 -6.69
N GLY A 113 -0.88 13.68 -5.90
CA GLY A 113 -0.02 12.60 -6.36
C GLY A 113 -0.72 11.67 -7.36
N VAL A 114 -2.06 11.66 -7.39
CA VAL A 114 -2.87 10.94 -8.37
C VAL A 114 -3.92 11.88 -8.92
N THR A 115 -4.04 11.92 -10.24
CA THR A 115 -5.03 12.73 -10.98
C THR A 115 -5.66 11.88 -12.08
N GLN A 116 -6.65 12.42 -12.78
CA GLN A 116 -7.19 11.82 -14.01
C GLN A 116 -6.14 11.53 -15.08
N ALA A 117 -5.10 12.37 -15.18
CA ALA A 117 -3.99 12.16 -16.11
C ALA A 117 -3.03 11.04 -15.65
N GLY A 118 -3.31 10.41 -14.50
CA GLY A 118 -2.51 9.34 -13.92
C GLY A 118 -1.66 9.78 -12.72
N PRO A 119 -0.69 8.94 -12.32
CA PRO A 119 0.22 9.21 -11.21
C PRO A 119 1.17 10.37 -11.53
N ARG A 120 1.40 11.22 -10.53
CA ARG A 120 2.33 12.36 -10.59
C ARG A 120 3.60 12.05 -9.79
N PRO A 121 4.73 12.74 -10.05
CA PRO A 121 6.00 12.45 -9.39
C PRO A 121 5.94 12.41 -7.86
N LEU A 122 5.05 13.19 -7.25
CA LEU A 122 4.81 13.18 -5.80
C LEU A 122 4.53 11.78 -5.24
N ILE A 123 3.86 10.91 -6.00
CA ILE A 123 3.53 9.56 -5.53
C ILE A 123 4.77 8.68 -5.35
N PHE A 124 5.89 9.01 -6.01
CA PHE A 124 7.14 8.26 -5.89
C PHE A 124 7.77 8.34 -4.50
N LEU A 125 7.44 9.37 -3.71
CA LEU A 125 7.86 9.46 -2.31
C LEU A 125 7.31 8.32 -1.45
N ALA A 126 6.16 7.74 -1.82
CA ALA A 126 5.65 6.52 -1.21
C ALA A 126 6.16 5.28 -1.95
N THR A 127 6.07 5.23 -3.28
CA THR A 127 6.28 3.96 -3.99
C THR A 127 7.74 3.50 -4.02
N VAL A 128 8.72 4.40 -4.17
CA VAL A 128 10.14 4.03 -4.28
C VAL A 128 10.66 3.37 -2.98
N PRO A 129 10.43 3.95 -1.79
CA PRO A 129 10.74 3.26 -0.53
C PRO A 129 10.03 1.91 -0.40
N GLY A 130 8.80 1.79 -0.93
CA GLY A 130 8.05 0.53 -0.89
C GLY A 130 8.73 -0.56 -1.70
N TYR A 131 9.21 -0.22 -2.90
CA TYR A 131 9.97 -1.13 -3.75
C TYR A 131 11.30 -1.54 -3.14
N TYR A 132 11.97 -0.64 -2.42
CA TYR A 132 13.18 -0.98 -1.68
C TYR A 132 12.92 -2.11 -0.66
N VAL A 133 11.85 -1.99 0.14
CA VAL A 133 11.52 -3.05 1.13
C VAL A 133 11.25 -4.39 0.45
N LEU A 134 10.49 -4.40 -0.65
CA LEU A 134 10.21 -5.64 -1.39
C LEU A 134 11.49 -6.26 -1.96
N ALA A 135 12.34 -5.45 -2.59
CA ALA A 135 13.62 -5.90 -3.13
C ALA A 135 14.54 -6.43 -2.03
N ARG A 136 14.55 -5.79 -0.85
CA ARG A 136 15.36 -6.24 0.29
C ARG A 136 14.92 -7.61 0.80
N TYR A 137 13.62 -7.84 0.96
CA TYR A 137 13.13 -9.17 1.35
C TYR A 137 13.41 -10.23 0.29
N ALA A 138 13.23 -9.92 -0.99
CA ALA A 138 13.59 -10.82 -2.07
C ALA A 138 15.09 -11.16 -2.04
N TYR A 139 15.96 -10.18 -1.80
CA TYR A 139 17.40 -10.37 -1.69
C TYR A 139 17.79 -11.25 -0.49
N LEU A 140 17.23 -11.01 0.69
CA LEU A 140 17.51 -11.81 1.89
C LEU A 140 17.10 -13.28 1.69
N LEU A 141 15.93 -13.50 1.07
CA LEU A 141 15.48 -14.84 0.71
C LEU A 141 16.40 -15.50 -0.32
N TYR A 142 16.83 -14.76 -1.34
CA TYR A 142 17.77 -15.26 -2.33
C TYR A 142 19.09 -15.71 -1.68
N GLN A 143 19.67 -14.89 -0.80
CA GLN A 143 20.90 -15.24 -0.09
C GLN A 143 20.76 -16.49 0.79
N ALA A 144 19.62 -16.63 1.47
CA ALA A 144 19.36 -17.78 2.34
C ALA A 144 19.20 -19.09 1.55
N LEU A 145 18.58 -19.02 0.36
CA LEU A 145 18.32 -20.19 -0.49
C LEU A 145 19.49 -20.55 -1.40
N TYR A 146 20.28 -19.56 -1.80
CA TYR A 146 21.44 -19.71 -2.68
C TYR A 146 22.67 -19.08 -2.02
N PRO A 147 23.16 -19.67 -0.90
CA PRO A 147 24.40 -19.22 -0.33
C PRO A 147 25.48 -19.36 -1.41
N LEU A 148 26.22 -18.27 -1.66
CA LEU A 148 27.42 -18.37 -2.48
C LEU A 148 28.30 -19.47 -1.86
N PRO A 149 28.92 -20.35 -2.67
CA PRO A 149 29.87 -21.30 -2.15
C PRO A 149 31.01 -20.51 -1.50
N CYS A 150 30.95 -20.34 -0.18
CA CYS A 150 32.03 -19.75 0.56
C CYS A 150 33.22 -20.69 0.42
N CYS A 151 34.36 -20.10 0.10
CA CYS A 151 35.66 -20.72 -0.01
C CYS A 151 35.92 -21.65 1.18
N HIS A 152 36.04 -22.95 0.90
CA HIS A 152 36.87 -23.83 1.69
C HIS A 152 38.33 -23.38 1.47
N VAL A 153 38.86 -22.55 2.35
CA VAL A 153 40.31 -22.40 2.58
C VAL A 153 40.55 -22.45 4.07
#